data_AF-A0A8S3FXQ8-F1
#
_entry.id   AF-A0A8S3FXQ8-F1
#
_cell.length_a   1.000
_cell.length_b   1.000
_cell.length_c   1.000
_cell.angle_alpha   90.00
_cell.angle_beta   90.00
_cell.angle_gamma   90.00
#
_symmetry.space_group_name_H-M   'P 1'
#
loop_
_entity.id
_entity.type
_entity.pdbx_description
1 polymer ?
#
loop_
_entity_poly.entity_id
_entity_poly.type
_entity_poly.pdbx_seq_one_letter_code
_entity_poly.pdbx_strand_id
1 'polypeptide(L)'
;MPNLKAILKEASNVPIKLSCILTEDNIYQIEEYLQIAKQLGIRRIALRHIYGDDRRWPIQAFQNKQPIKYHQNNPVYDFDGLQVTHWIFDKTSGRSLNLFSDGTLSDEYLLTKAPNQSIAKHINS
;
A
#
# COMPACT_ATOMS: atom_id res chain seq x y z
N MET A 1 1.62 -18.14 1.33
CA MET A 1 2.19 -16.97 0.61
C MET A 1 2.31 -17.31 -0.87
N PRO A 2 2.01 -16.37 -1.79
CA PRO A 2 2.10 -16.63 -3.23
C PRO A 2 3.54 -16.93 -3.67
N ASN A 3 3.72 -17.85 -4.61
CA ASN A 3 5.04 -18.18 -5.17
C ASN A 3 5.44 -17.15 -6.24
N LEU A 4 6.08 -16.07 -5.80
CA LEU A 4 6.48 -14.96 -6.68
C LEU A 4 7.42 -15.40 -7.81
N LYS A 5 8.35 -16.34 -7.55
CA LYS A 5 9.26 -16.85 -8.59
C LYS A 5 8.49 -17.51 -9.73
N ALA A 6 7.49 -18.32 -9.41
CA ALA A 6 6.63 -18.95 -10.42
C ALA A 6 5.82 -17.91 -11.20
N ILE A 7 5.22 -16.93 -10.51
CA ILE A 7 4.45 -15.86 -11.16
C ILE A 7 5.33 -15.05 -12.11
N LEU A 8 6.52 -14.65 -11.69
CA LEU A 8 7.45 -13.87 -12.51
C LEU A 8 7.99 -14.64 -13.71
N LYS A 9 8.10 -15.97 -13.61
CA LYS A 9 8.47 -16.83 -14.73
C LYS A 9 7.40 -16.80 -15.83
N GLU A 10 6.14 -16.92 -15.45
CA GLU A 10 5.01 -16.96 -16.40
C GLU A 10 4.60 -15.56 -16.89
N ALA A 11 4.82 -14.53 -16.07
CA ALA A 11 4.44 -13.15 -16.35
C ALA A 11 5.67 -12.24 -16.61
N SER A 12 6.69 -12.75 -17.29
CA SER A 12 7.99 -12.09 -17.46
C SER A 12 7.90 -10.68 -18.08
N ASN A 13 6.84 -10.40 -18.84
CA ASN A 13 6.62 -9.12 -19.52
C ASN A 13 5.63 -8.20 -18.80
N VAL A 14 5.07 -8.63 -17.67
CA VAL A 14 4.08 -7.85 -16.91
C VAL A 14 4.77 -7.16 -15.74
N PRO A 15 4.76 -5.83 -15.65
CA PRO A 15 5.31 -5.13 -14.50
C PRO A 15 4.56 -5.48 -13.22
N ILE A 16 5.24 -6.11 -12.27
CA ILE A 16 4.66 -6.44 -10.96
C ILE A 16 4.94 -5.31 -9.96
N LYS A 17 3.88 -4.86 -9.29
CA LYS A 17 3.97 -4.00 -8.10
C LYS A 17 3.52 -4.80 -6.89
N LEU A 18 4.35 -4.84 -5.85
CA LEU A 18 3.99 -5.49 -4.59
C LEU A 18 3.30 -4.49 -3.65
N SER A 19 2.39 -4.99 -2.82
CA SER A 19 1.80 -4.23 -1.74
C SER A 19 1.79 -5.05 -0.47
N CYS A 20 2.38 -4.51 0.59
CA CYS A 20 2.52 -5.15 1.89
C CYS A 20 1.89 -4.27 2.96
N ILE A 21 1.15 -4.87 3.90
CA ILE A 21 0.65 -4.18 5.09
C ILE A 21 1.68 -4.35 6.19
N LEU A 22 2.06 -3.23 6.81
CA LEU A 22 2.99 -3.19 7.93
C LEU A 22 2.25 -3.53 9.22
N THR A 23 2.83 -4.46 9.97
CA THR A 23 2.34 -4.92 11.27
C THR A 23 3.51 -5.04 12.22
N GLU A 24 3.22 -5.20 13.51
CA GLU A 24 4.23 -5.49 14.53
C GLU A 24 5.06 -6.73 14.17
N ASP A 25 4.40 -7.76 13.62
CA ASP A 25 5.02 -9.06 13.34
C ASP A 25 5.99 -9.04 12.15
N ASN A 26 5.84 -8.08 11.22
CA ASN A 26 6.59 -8.09 9.96
C ASN A 26 7.51 -6.88 9.76
N ILE A 27 7.45 -5.86 10.63
CA ILE A 27 8.23 -4.63 10.46
C ILE A 27 9.74 -4.91 10.42
N TYR A 28 10.20 -5.89 11.19
CA TYR A 28 11.61 -6.28 11.28
C TYR A 28 12.11 -7.02 10.03
N GLN A 29 11.21 -7.51 9.17
CA GLN A 29 11.54 -8.25 7.95
C GLN A 29 11.63 -7.37 6.72
N ILE A 30 11.36 -6.06 6.86
CA ILE A 30 11.23 -5.16 5.70
C ILE A 30 12.52 -5.06 4.89
N GLU A 31 13.69 -5.02 5.53
CA GLU A 31 14.97 -4.95 4.81
C GLU A 31 15.19 -6.19 3.94
N GLU A 32 15.05 -7.38 4.51
CA GLU A 32 15.13 -8.64 3.77
C GLU A 32 14.11 -8.70 2.64
N TYR A 33 12.87 -8.30 2.91
CA TYR A 33 11.80 -8.25 1.93
C TYR A 33 12.13 -7.35 0.73
N LEU A 34 12.70 -6.16 0.98
CA LEU A 34 13.14 -5.26 -0.09
C LEU A 34 14.28 -5.86 -0.91
N GLN A 35 15.24 -6.54 -0.27
CA GLN A 35 16.34 -7.21 -0.97
C GLN A 35 15.83 -8.35 -1.86
N ILE A 36 14.95 -9.21 -1.34
CA ILE A 36 14.34 -10.30 -2.11
C ILE A 36 13.54 -9.73 -3.29
N ALA A 37 12.74 -8.69 -3.06
CA ALA A 37 11.96 -8.08 -4.13
C ALA A 37 12.85 -7.50 -5.25
N LYS A 38 13.96 -6.85 -4.88
CA LYS A 38 14.96 -6.35 -5.83
C LYS A 38 15.59 -7.49 -6.65
N GLN A 39 15.98 -8.59 -6.01
CA GLN A 39 16.53 -9.77 -6.69
C GLN A 39 15.54 -10.41 -7.67
N LEU A 40 14.25 -10.31 -7.36
CA LEU A 40 13.16 -10.78 -8.21
C LEU A 40 12.81 -9.81 -9.36
N GLY A 41 13.51 -8.68 -9.49
CA GLY A 41 13.28 -7.69 -10.55
C GLY A 41 12.05 -6.81 -10.31
N ILE A 42 11.49 -6.81 -9.09
CA ILE A 42 10.41 -5.90 -8.72
C ILE A 42 10.93 -4.47 -8.69
N ARG A 43 10.18 -3.54 -9.29
CA ARG A 43 10.56 -2.11 -9.37
C ARG A 43 9.75 -1.20 -8.48
N ARG A 44 8.59 -1.66 -7.97
CA ARG A 44 7.65 -0.85 -7.20
C ARG A 44 7.03 -1.63 -6.05
N ILE A 45 7.06 -1.04 -4.86
CA ILE A 45 6.45 -1.58 -3.65
C ILE A 45 5.65 -0.48 -2.94
N ALA A 46 4.48 -0.82 -2.42
CA ALA A 46 3.76 0.01 -1.46
C ALA A 46 3.76 -0.68 -0.08
N LEU A 47 4.43 -0.09 0.90
CA LEU A 47 4.37 -0.49 2.30
C LEU A 47 3.29 0.33 2.99
N ARG A 48 2.20 -0.31 3.44
CA ARG A 48 0.98 0.35 3.89
C ARG A 48 0.78 0.20 5.38
N HIS A 49 0.49 1.30 6.06
CA HIS A 49 -0.09 1.23 7.41
C HIS A 49 -1.56 0.83 7.33
N ILE A 50 -2.05 0.19 8.39
CA ILE A 50 -3.48 -0.10 8.55
C ILE A 50 -4.22 1.22 8.79
N TYR A 51 -5.30 1.45 8.05
CA TYR A 51 -6.16 2.62 8.25
C TYR A 51 -6.88 2.54 9.59
N GLY A 52 -6.89 3.64 10.36
CA GLY A 52 -7.49 3.71 11.70
C GLY A 52 -6.65 3.07 12.80
N ASP A 53 -5.48 2.51 12.48
CA ASP A 53 -4.47 2.15 13.49
C ASP A 53 -3.55 3.35 13.68
N ASP A 54 -3.39 3.83 14.91
CA ASP A 54 -2.51 4.96 15.23
C ASP A 54 -1.05 4.54 15.43
N ARG A 55 -0.79 3.23 15.54
CA ARG A 55 0.57 2.72 15.69
C ARG A 55 1.35 3.01 14.41
N ARG A 56 2.50 3.66 14.56
CA ARG A 56 3.42 3.96 13.46
C ARG A 56 4.75 3.29 13.79
N TRP A 57 4.93 2.09 13.26
CA TRP A 57 6.16 1.35 13.42
C TRP A 57 7.29 2.05 12.65
N PRO A 58 8.44 2.36 13.28
CA PRO A 58 9.57 2.91 12.58
C PRO A 58 10.13 1.87 11.61
N ILE A 59 10.27 2.24 10.34
CA ILE A 59 10.91 1.40 9.33
C ILE A 59 12.38 1.81 9.30
N GLN A 60 13.25 1.00 9.91
CA GLN A 60 14.68 1.28 10.00
C GLN A 60 15.30 1.52 8.61
N ALA A 61 14.85 0.79 7.59
CA ALA A 61 15.28 0.96 6.20
C ALA A 61 15.07 2.39 5.64
N PHE A 62 14.16 3.18 6.22
CA PHE A 62 13.91 4.58 5.83
C PHE A 62 14.73 5.59 6.64
N GLN A 63 15.40 5.16 7.70
CA GLN A 63 16.20 6.04 8.54
C GLN A 63 17.29 6.70 7.70
N ASN A 64 17.41 8.03 7.83
CA ASN A 64 18.36 8.88 7.08
C ASN A 64 18.16 8.92 5.56
N LYS A 65 17.09 8.33 5.01
CA LYS A 65 16.74 8.47 3.59
C LYS A 65 15.81 9.66 3.38
N GLN A 66 16.07 10.43 2.32
CA GLN A 66 15.16 11.46 1.84
C GLN A 66 14.25 10.89 0.75
N PRO A 67 12.95 11.27 0.73
CA PRO A 67 12.06 10.89 -0.36
C PRO A 67 12.56 11.47 -1.70
N ILE A 68 12.52 10.66 -2.77
CA ILE A 68 12.83 11.11 -4.13
C ILE A 68 11.65 11.84 -4.79
N LYS A 69 10.42 11.61 -4.30
CA LYS A 69 9.19 12.27 -4.71
C LYS A 69 8.06 11.95 -3.73
N TYR A 70 6.90 12.55 -3.96
CA TYR A 70 5.65 12.21 -3.28
C TYR A 70 4.63 11.67 -4.28
N HIS A 71 3.86 10.67 -3.88
CA HIS A 71 2.73 10.14 -4.64
C HIS A 71 1.49 10.20 -3.77
N GLN A 72 0.51 11.02 -4.15
CA GLN A 72 -0.69 11.27 -3.35
C GLN A 72 -0.34 11.65 -1.90
N ASN A 73 0.61 12.59 -1.74
CA ASN A 73 1.19 13.02 -0.45
C ASN A 73 1.94 11.94 0.37
N ASN A 74 2.12 10.73 -0.17
CA ASN A 74 2.93 9.70 0.46
C ASN A 74 4.38 9.74 -0.04
N PRO A 75 5.39 9.70 0.83
CA PRO A 75 6.78 9.75 0.40
C PRO A 75 7.16 8.47 -0.36
N VAL A 76 7.94 8.66 -1.42
CA VAL A 76 8.52 7.58 -2.23
C VAL A 76 10.03 7.62 -2.08
N TYR A 77 10.61 6.49 -1.71
CA TYR A 77 12.04 6.30 -1.50
C TYR A 77 12.63 5.44 -2.62
N ASP A 78 13.92 5.64 -2.91
CA ASP A 78 14.68 4.79 -3.82
C ASP A 78 15.62 3.86 -3.06
N PHE A 79 15.59 2.58 -3.44
CA PHE A 79 16.45 1.51 -2.95
C PHE A 79 17.17 0.89 -4.14
N ASP A 80 18.11 1.64 -4.72
CA ASP A 80 18.89 1.26 -5.90
C ASP A 80 18.00 0.87 -7.09
N GLY A 81 17.06 1.75 -7.45
CA GLY A 81 16.11 1.51 -8.54
C GLY A 81 14.81 0.80 -8.14
N LEU A 82 14.70 0.31 -6.90
CA LEU A 82 13.43 -0.13 -6.31
C LEU A 82 12.70 1.07 -5.67
N GLN A 83 11.57 1.46 -6.24
CA GLN A 83 10.74 2.52 -5.68
C GLN A 83 9.82 1.98 -4.60
N VAL A 84 9.95 2.50 -3.38
CA VAL A 84 9.13 2.11 -2.23
C VAL A 84 8.29 3.28 -1.78
N THR A 85 6.97 3.17 -1.89
CA THR A 85 6.03 4.15 -1.35
C THR A 85 5.69 3.78 0.09
N HIS A 86 5.91 4.71 1.02
CA HIS A 86 5.46 4.60 2.40
C HIS A 86 4.05 5.15 2.51
N TRP A 87 3.07 4.26 2.48
CA TRP A 87 1.68 4.61 2.34
C TRP A 87 0.99 4.74 3.70
N ILE A 88 0.60 5.96 4.03
CA ILE A 88 -0.14 6.33 5.23
C ILE A 88 -1.48 6.87 4.76
N PHE A 89 -2.56 6.11 5.00
CA PHE A 89 -3.90 6.45 4.51
C PHE A 89 -4.35 7.84 4.96
N ASP A 90 -4.06 8.23 6.20
CA ASP A 90 -4.49 9.51 6.78
C ASP A 90 -3.89 10.74 6.09
N LYS A 91 -2.74 10.57 5.43
CA LYS A 91 -2.03 11.63 4.71
C LYS A 91 -2.37 11.67 3.23
N THR A 92 -3.08 10.67 2.73
CA THR A 92 -3.25 10.47 1.30
C THR A 92 -4.17 11.53 0.72
N SER A 93 -3.69 12.23 -0.32
CA SER A 93 -4.51 13.12 -1.14
C SER A 93 -4.75 12.47 -2.49
N GLY A 94 -5.99 12.12 -2.76
CA GLY A 94 -6.37 11.51 -4.02
C GLY A 94 -7.85 11.73 -4.27
N ARG A 95 -8.19 12.04 -5.52
CA ARG A 95 -9.57 11.88 -5.98
C ARG A 95 -9.80 10.38 -6.14
N SER A 96 -10.84 9.87 -5.49
CA SER A 96 -11.29 8.50 -5.68
C SER A 96 -12.62 8.51 -6.42
N LEU A 97 -12.94 7.38 -7.03
CA LEU A 97 -14.31 7.06 -7.41
C LEU A 97 -14.56 5.63 -6.94
N ASN A 98 -15.38 5.50 -5.91
CA ASN A 98 -15.83 4.21 -5.43
C ASN A 98 -17.17 3.90 -6.10
N LEU A 99 -17.25 2.73 -6.74
CA LEU A 99 -18.50 2.15 -7.21
C LEU A 99 -18.89 1.02 -6.27
N PHE A 100 -20.04 1.17 -5.60
CA PHE A 100 -20.58 0.17 -4.70
C PHE A 100 -21.45 -0.84 -5.46
N SER A 101 -21.70 -2.01 -4.86
CA SER A 101 -22.46 -3.10 -5.50
C SER A 101 -23.94 -2.78 -5.75
N ASP A 102 -24.48 -1.77 -5.06
CA ASP A 102 -25.83 -1.24 -5.29
C ASP A 102 -25.89 -0.16 -6.39
N GLY A 103 -24.75 0.15 -7.02
CA GLY A 103 -24.63 1.17 -8.07
C GLY A 103 -24.35 2.57 -7.57
N THR A 104 -24.25 2.81 -6.26
CA THR A 104 -23.89 4.13 -5.73
C THR A 104 -22.45 4.48 -6.10
N LEU A 105 -22.25 5.74 -6.50
CA LEU A 105 -20.94 6.34 -6.71
C LEU A 105 -20.59 7.25 -5.53
N SER A 106 -19.32 7.24 -5.12
CA SER A 106 -18.79 8.17 -4.12
C SER A 106 -17.40 8.65 -4.53
N ASP A 107 -17.14 9.94 -4.37
CA ASP A 107 -15.85 10.57 -4.59
C ASP A 107 -14.95 10.58 -3.33
N GLU A 108 -15.47 10.10 -2.20
CA GLU A 108 -14.73 9.95 -0.96
C GLU A 108 -13.57 8.96 -1.11
N TYR A 109 -12.37 9.34 -0.70
CA TYR A 109 -11.22 8.43 -0.76
C TYR A 109 -11.32 7.28 0.24
N LEU A 110 -11.90 7.52 1.42
CA LEU A 110 -12.07 6.51 2.46
C LEU A 110 -13.48 5.91 2.37
N LEU A 111 -13.56 4.58 2.24
CA LEU A 111 -14.85 3.87 2.20
C LEU A 111 -15.70 4.12 3.46
N THR A 112 -15.08 4.43 4.60
CA THR A 112 -15.76 4.77 5.86
C THR A 112 -16.48 6.11 5.84
N LYS A 113 -16.16 6.97 4.89
CA LYS A 113 -16.83 8.27 4.69
C LYS A 113 -17.89 8.23 3.58
N ALA A 114 -17.94 7.14 2.81
CA ALA A 114 -18.85 7.00 1.70
C ALA A 114 -20.31 6.86 2.18
N PRO A 115 -21.28 7.46 1.46
CA PRO A 115 -22.69 7.58 1.88
C PRO A 115 -23.37 6.23 2.17
N ASN A 116 -22.98 5.16 1.48
CA ASN A 116 -23.57 3.83 1.60
C ASN A 116 -23.31 3.09 2.92
N GLN A 117 -22.41 3.55 3.78
CA GLN A 117 -22.25 2.93 5.10
C GLN A 117 -23.44 3.18 6.03
N SER A 118 -24.23 4.22 5.77
CA SER A 118 -25.44 4.54 6.55
C SER A 118 -26.58 3.55 6.32
N ILE A 119 -26.68 2.96 5.12
CA ILE A 119 -27.77 2.05 4.74
C ILE A 119 -27.60 0.68 5.40
N ALA A 120 -26.37 0.16 5.47
CA ALA A 120 -26.09 -1.16 6.06
C ALA A 120 -26.34 -1.23 7.59
N LYS A 121 -26.35 -0.10 8.29
CA LYS A 121 -26.60 -0.05 9.74
C LYS A 121 -28.09 -0.16 10.11
N HIS A 122 -29.01 0.08 9.19
CA HIS A 122 -30.45 0.12 9.47
C HIS A 122 -31.21 -1.17 9.11
N ILE A 123 -30.54 -2.18 8.56
CA ILE A 123 -31.17 -3.46 8.21
C ILE A 123 -30.99 -4.51 9.33
N ASN A 124 -30.15 -4.21 10.34
CA ASN A 124 -29.85 -5.09 11.47
C ASN A 124 -30.34 -4.53 12.83
N SER A 125 -31.33 -3.64 12.83
CA SER A 125 -31.95 -3.07 14.04
C SER A 125 -33.45 -3.36 14.08
#